data_AF-A0AAU2RVM1-F1
#
_entry.id   AF-A0AAU2RVM1-F1
#
_cell.length_a   1.000
_cell.length_b   1.000
_cell.length_c   1.000
_cell.angle_alpha   90.00
_cell.angle_beta   90.00
_cell.angle_gamma   90.00
#
_symmetry.space_group_name_H-M   'P 1'
#
loop_
_entity.id
_entity.type
_entity.pdbx_description
1 polymer ?
#
loop_
_entity_poly.entity_id
_entity_poly.type
_entity_poly.pdbx_seq_one_letter_code
_entity_poly.pdbx_strand_id
1 'polypeptide(L)' 'MTVGTAALLLAGCANPTDYTEIVTFTDEHGRVCTAAVVVDQDQSEGDDYEISSLDCDYPPEGHTPGPTSYSPMPERDSD' A
#
# COMPACT_ATOMS: atom_id res chain seq x y z
N MET A 1 34.61 -39.39 11.98
CA MET A 1 33.21 -39.65 11.56
C MET A 1 32.63 -38.32 11.08
N THR A 2 32.40 -38.26 9.76
CA THR A 2 31.50 -37.39 8.98
C THR A 2 31.07 -36.03 9.54
N VAL A 3 31.59 -34.97 8.91
CA VAL A 3 31.09 -33.58 8.92
C VAL A 3 29.69 -33.58 8.27
N GLY A 4 28.65 -33.36 9.06
CA GLY A 4 27.26 -33.26 8.59
C GLY A 4 26.94 -31.84 8.13
N THR A 5 26.81 -31.71 6.82
CA THR A 5 26.31 -30.57 6.03
C THR A 5 25.30 -29.66 6.74
N ALA A 6 25.74 -28.45 7.09
CA ALA A 6 24.88 -27.30 7.34
C ALA A 6 24.40 -26.73 5.99
N ALA A 7 23.20 -27.08 5.54
CA ALA A 7 22.67 -26.61 4.25
C ALA A 7 21.14 -26.41 4.25
N LEU A 8 20.57 -25.82 5.31
CA LEU A 8 19.10 -25.63 5.41
C LEU A 8 18.66 -24.19 5.76
N LEU A 9 19.51 -23.17 5.62
CA LEU A 9 19.16 -21.78 5.98
C LEU A 9 18.85 -20.86 4.78
N LEU A 10 18.63 -21.38 3.58
CA LEU A 10 18.44 -20.56 2.36
C LEU A 10 16.96 -20.31 1.96
N ALA A 11 15.98 -20.72 2.77
CA ALA A 11 14.57 -20.48 2.49
C ALA A 11 14.06 -19.07 2.90
N GLY A 12 14.93 -18.05 2.85
CA GLY A 12 14.65 -16.72 3.38
C GLY A 12 14.36 -15.63 2.33
N CYS A 13 14.25 -15.96 1.05
CA CYS A 13 13.88 -14.99 0.01
C CYS A 13 12.37 -15.10 -0.29
N ALA A 14 11.52 -14.75 0.68
CA ALA A 14 10.12 -14.49 0.37
C ALA A 14 10.08 -13.21 -0.48
N ASN A 15 9.46 -13.28 -1.65
CA ASN A 15 9.17 -12.09 -2.44
C ASN A 15 8.20 -11.25 -1.61
N PRO A 16 8.47 -9.95 -1.35
CA PRO A 16 7.52 -9.14 -0.60
C PRO A 16 6.19 -9.18 -1.34
N THR A 17 5.16 -9.68 -0.66
CA THR A 17 3.80 -9.74 -1.18
C THR A 17 3.11 -8.39 -0.98
N ASP A 18 3.62 -7.55 -0.09
CA ASP A 18 3.01 -6.27 0.24
C ASP A 18 3.13 -5.30 -0.92
N TYR A 19 2.08 -4.53 -1.16
CA TYR A 19 2.05 -3.52 -2.20
C TYR A 19 1.42 -2.24 -1.69
N THR A 20 1.75 -1.13 -2.34
CA THR A 20 1.18 0.18 -2.01
C THR A 20 0.16 0.59 -3.05
N GLU A 21 -1.00 1.01 -2.60
CA GLU A 21 -2.04 1.63 -3.42
C GLU A 21 -2.22 3.10 -3.04
N ILE A 22 -2.56 3.90 -4.04
CA ILE A 22 -3.05 5.26 -3.87
C ILE A 22 -4.57 5.21 -3.88
N VAL A 23 -5.18 5.70 -2.80
CA VAL A 23 -6.63 5.80 -2.64
C VAL A 23 -7.03 7.27 -2.60
N THR A 24 -7.98 7.66 -3.45
CA THR A 24 -8.56 9.00 -3.39
C THR A 24 -10.03 8.87 -3.00
N PHE A 25 -10.46 9.57 -1.96
CA PHE A 25 -11.83 9.50 -1.43
C PHE A 25 -12.27 10.85 -0.84
N THR A 26 -13.56 11.01 -0.58
CA THR A 26 -14.09 12.18 0.13
C THR A 26 -14.40 11.82 1.57
N ASP A 27 -13.90 12.61 2.53
CA ASP A 27 -14.19 12.39 3.95
C ASP A 27 -15.55 12.98 4.38
N GLU A 28 -15.94 12.73 5.63
CA GLU A 28 -17.19 13.25 6.21
C GLU A 28 -17.26 14.78 6.29
N HIS A 29 -16.10 15.45 6.24
CA HIS A 29 -15.99 16.91 6.27
C HIS A 29 -16.08 17.53 4.87
N GLY A 30 -16.18 16.72 3.81
CA GLY A 30 -16.26 17.15 2.43
C GLY A 30 -14.90 17.45 1.78
N ARG A 31 -13.79 17.02 2.39
CA ARG A 31 -12.45 17.14 1.82
C ARG A 31 -12.17 15.98 0.88
N VAL A 32 -11.43 16.24 -0.19
CA VAL A 32 -10.83 15.21 -1.04
C VAL A 32 -9.52 14.80 -0.41
N CYS A 33 -9.44 13.55 0.01
CA CYS A 33 -8.26 12.96 0.61
C CYS A 33 -7.57 12.01 -0.36
N THR A 34 -6.24 12.06 -0.41
CA THR A 34 -5.38 11.07 -1.07
C THR A 34 -4.55 10.36 -0.01
N ALA A 35 -4.62 9.04 0.01
CA ALA A 35 -3.88 8.19 0.94
C ALA A 35 -2.96 7.24 0.17
N ALA A 36 -1.76 7.00 0.71
CA ALA A 36 -0.95 5.86 0.33
C ALA A 36 -1.19 4.76 1.37
N VAL A 37 -1.68 3.61 0.92
CA VAL A 37 -2.06 2.48 1.76
C VAL A 37 -1.15 1.31 1.45
N VAL A 38 -0.51 0.75 2.46
CA VAL A 38 0.22 -0.51 2.35
C VAL A 38 -0.78 -1.63 2.60
N VAL A 39 -0.88 -2.53 1.62
CA VAL A 39 -1.73 -3.71 1.66
C VAL A 39 -0.82 -4.91 1.86
N ASP A 40 -0.95 -5.55 3.03
CA ASP A 40 -0.28 -6.81 3.32
C ASP A 40 -1.05 -7.95 2.60
N GLN A 41 -0.33 -8.73 1.78
CA GLN A 41 -0.92 -9.84 1.03
C GLN A 41 -0.78 -11.19 1.75
N ASP A 42 -0.07 -11.26 2.89
CA ASP A 42 0.02 -12.46 3.71
C ASP A 42 -1.27 -12.57 4.54
N GLN A 43 -2.29 -13.15 3.92
CA GLN A 43 -3.65 -13.32 4.45
C GLN A 43 -3.76 -14.26 5.68
N SER A 44 -2.67 -14.50 6.43
CA SER A 44 -2.71 -15.36 7.61
C SER A 44 -3.36 -14.66 8.83
N GLU A 45 -3.46 -13.32 8.86
CA GLU A 45 -4.00 -12.59 10.03
C GLU A 45 -5.12 -11.58 9.74
N GLY A 46 -5.39 -11.21 8.48
CA GLY A 46 -6.46 -10.26 8.12
C GLY A 46 -6.06 -9.39 6.94
N ASP A 47 -7.01 -8.74 6.28
CA ASP A 47 -6.70 -7.67 5.32
C ASP A 47 -6.26 -6.44 6.13
N ASP A 48 -4.98 -6.39 6.47
CA ASP A 48 -4.41 -5.32 7.29
C ASP A 48 -4.01 -4.16 6.36
N TYR A 49 -4.80 -3.09 6.42
CA TYR A 49 -4.53 -1.86 5.66
C TYR A 49 -3.83 -0.85 6.57
N GLU A 50 -2.58 -0.51 6.24
CA GLU A 50 -1.85 0.55 6.95
C GLU A 50 -1.80 1.83 6.10
N ILE A 51 -2.30 2.95 6.65
CA ILE A 51 -2.19 4.25 5.99
C ILE A 51 -0.79 4.82 6.27
N SER A 52 0.05 4.89 5.24
CA SER A 52 1.42 5.42 5.33
C SER A 52 1.45 6.95 5.27
N SER A 53 0.58 7.54 4.45
CA SER A 53 0.43 9.00 4.33
C SER A 53 -1.00 9.37 3.96
N LEU A 54 -1.49 10.51 4.45
CA LEU A 54 -2.82 11.05 4.16
C LEU A 54 -2.72 12.56 3.95
N ASP A 55 -3.18 13.02 2.81
CA ASP A 55 -3.29 14.45 2.46
C ASP A 55 -4.74 14.77 2.10
N CYS A 56 -5.29 15.87 2.62
CA CYS A 56 -6.71 16.20 2.47
C CYS A 56 -6.92 17.69 2.25
N ASP A 57 -7.63 18.03 1.17
CA ASP A 57 -7.96 19.41 0.81
C ASP A 57 -9.41 19.56 0.35
N TYR A 58 -9.97 20.77 0.46
CA TYR A 58 -11.31 21.05 -0.08
C TYR A 58 -11.28 21.19 -1.60
N PRO A 59 -12.31 20.71 -2.31
CA PRO A 59 -12.41 20.95 -3.74
C PRO A 59 -12.56 22.45 -4.03
N PRO A 60 -12.10 22.92 -5.20
CA PRO A 60 -12.30 24.31 -5.62
C PRO A 60 -13.79 24.71 -5.62
N GLU A 61 -14.08 26.00 -5.44
CA GLU A 61 -15.47 26.49 -5.43
C GLU A 61 -16.24 26.09 -6.69
N GLY A 62 -17.44 25.55 -6.51
CA GLY A 62 -18.29 25.07 -7.62
C GLY A 62 -17.92 23.69 -8.16
N HIS A 63 -16.90 23.02 -7.61
CA HIS A 63 -16.54 21.66 -7.96
C HIS A 63 -17.04 20.66 -6.91
N THR A 64 -17.55 19.53 -7.39
CA THR A 64 -17.87 18.37 -6.55
C THR A 64 -16.71 17.38 -6.60
N PRO A 65 -16.36 16.72 -5.48
CA PRO A 65 -15.39 15.64 -5.49
C PRO A 65 -15.70 14.57 -6.53
N GLY A 66 -14.65 14.00 -7.10
CA GLY A 66 -14.76 12.80 -7.93
C GLY A 66 -15.20 11.58 -7.12
N PRO A 67 -15.53 10.46 -7.80
CA PRO A 67 -15.78 9.20 -7.11
C PRO A 67 -14.51 8.70 -6.41
N THR A 68 -14.69 7.83 -5.42
CA THR A 68 -13.56 7.10 -4.81
C THR A 68 -12.82 6.30 -5.89
N SER A 69 -11.49 6.38 -5.87
CA SER A 69 -10.63 5.65 -6.82
C SER A 69 -9.46 4.98 -6.11
N TYR A 70 -9.03 3.86 -6.68
CA TYR A 70 -7.88 3.07 -6.25
C TYR A 70 -6.95 2.92 -7.43
N SER A 71 -5.65 3.07 -7.21
CA SER A 71 -4.65 2.93 -8.25
C SER A 71 -3.34 2.41 -7.66
N PRO A 72 -2.58 1.58 -8.39
CA PRO A 72 -1.27 1.15 -7.92
C PRO A 72 -0.34 2.36 -7.76
N MET A 73 0.60 2.28 -6.83
CA MET A 73 1.63 3.30 -6.70
C MET A 73 2.44 3.40 -8.02
N PRO A 74 2.69 4.61 -8.55
CA PRO A 74 3.46 4.77 -9.78
C PRO A 74 4.85 4.14 -9.64
N GLU A 75 5.32 3.49 -10.71
CA GLU A 75 6.69 2.99 -10.77
C GLU A 75 7.66 4.17 -10.69
N ARG A 76 8.71 4.05 -9.87
CA ARG A 76 9.81 5.01 -9.93
C ARG A 76 10.63 4.71 -11.17
N ASP A 77 10.82 5.72 -12.02
CA ASP A 77 11.80 5.64 -13.10
C ASP A 77 13.16 5.25 -12.50
N SER A 78 13.73 4.16 -13.00
CA SER A 78 15.07 3.69 -12.62
C SER A 78 16.08 4.41 -13.51
N ASP A 79 16.76 5.43 -12.98
CA ASP A 79 17.88 6.12 -13.65
C ASP A 79 19.16 5.26 -13.62
#